data_AF-A0A3D0Z796-F1
#
_entry.id   AF-A0A3D0Z796-F1
#
_cell.length_a   1.000
_cell.length_b   1.000
_cell.length_c   1.000
_cell.angle_alpha   90.00
_cell.angle_beta   90.00
_cell.angle_gamma   90.00
#
_symmetry.space_group_name_H-M   'P 1'
#
loop_
_entity.id
_entity.type
_entity.pdbx_description
1 polymer ?
#
loop_
_entity_poly.entity_id
_entity_poly.type
_entity_poly.pdbx_seq_one_letter_code
_entity_poly.pdbx_strand_id
1 'polypeptide(L)' 'MTLDEKLAISCRAIELKNAGDCEGYERLMKTIPLPPYHAKVMKEKVGVDFLVNGGWNLSEAEAEFGLNWLHS' A
#
# COMPACT_ATOMS: atom_id res chain seq x y z
N MET A 1 -0.35 -7.16 -9.96
CA MET A 1 -1.64 -6.46 -10.08
C MET A 1 -1.60 -5.57 -11.31
N THR A 2 -2.59 -5.65 -12.19
CA THR A 2 -2.69 -4.82 -13.40
C THR A 2 -3.19 -3.41 -13.07
N LEU A 3 -3.14 -2.50 -14.05
CA LEU A 3 -3.69 -1.15 -13.88
C LEU A 3 -5.22 -1.19 -13.66
N ASP A 4 -5.93 -2.06 -14.39
CA ASP A 4 -7.39 -2.19 -14.29
C ASP A 4 -7.82 -2.71 -12.91
N GLU A 5 -7.07 -3.65 -12.34
CA GLU A 5 -7.31 -4.14 -10.97
C GLU A 5 -7.10 -3.02 -9.94
N LYS A 6 -6.01 -2.25 -10.08
CA LYS A 6 -5.74 -1.09 -9.20
C LYS A 6 -6.87 -0.06 -9.28
N LEU A 7 -7.38 0.21 -10.49
CA LEU A 7 -8.46 1.14 -10.73
C LEU A 7 -9.77 0.65 -10.11
N ALA A 8 -10.13 -0.63 -10.29
CA ALA A 8 -11.33 -1.22 -9.72
C ALA A 8 -11.33 -1.15 -8.17
N ILE A 9 -10.20 -1.46 -7.54
CA ILE A 9 -10.02 -1.34 -6.08
C ILE A 9 -10.19 0.12 -5.64
N SER A 10 -9.59 1.06 -6.38
CA SER A 10 -9.68 2.50 -6.09
C SER A 10 -11.11 3.03 -6.19
N CYS A 11 -11.85 2.65 -7.24
CA CYS A 11 -13.26 3.03 -7.41
C CYS A 11 -14.11 2.54 -6.24
N ARG A 12 -13.97 1.27 -5.87
CA ARG A 12 -14.72 0.70 -4.75
C ARG A 12 -14.34 1.33 -3.40
N ALA A 13 -13.06 1.67 -3.22
CA ALA A 13 -12.63 2.38 -2.02
C ALA A 13 -13.31 3.75 -1.93
N ILE A 14 -13.40 4.49 -3.04
CA ILE A 14 -14.07 5.79 -3.08
C ILE A 14 -15.56 5.65 -2.72
N GLU A 15 -16.24 4.60 -3.16
CA GLU A 15 -17.63 4.31 -2.78
C GLU A 15 -17.76 4.14 -1.26
N LEU A 16 -16.86 3.38 -0.62
CA LEU A 16 -16.82 3.22 0.84
C LEU A 16 -16.62 4.56 1.55
N LYS A 17 -15.67 5.36 1.07
CA LYS A 17 -15.42 6.70 1.62
C LYS A 17 -16.64 7.61 1.50
N ASN A 18 -17.33 7.60 0.35
CA ASN A 18 -18.54 8.39 0.12
C ASN A 18 -19.71 7.91 1.00
N ALA A 19 -19.74 6.64 1.36
CA ALA A 19 -20.70 6.07 2.32
C ALA A 19 -20.30 6.33 3.80
N GLY A 20 -19.16 6.99 4.05
CA GLY A 20 -18.65 7.28 5.39
C GLY A 20 -17.81 6.15 6.02
N ASP A 21 -17.58 5.04 5.31
CA ASP A 21 -16.71 3.95 5.76
C ASP A 21 -15.23 4.25 5.45
N CYS A 22 -14.65 5.15 6.25
CA CYS A 22 -13.24 5.53 6.14
C CYS A 22 -12.29 4.35 6.41
N GLU A 23 -12.64 3.46 7.34
CA GLU A 23 -11.79 2.30 7.64
C GLU A 23 -11.78 1.29 6.49
N GLY A 24 -12.94 1.03 5.89
CA GLY A 24 -13.06 0.19 4.70
C GLY A 24 -12.30 0.77 3.51
N TYR A 25 -12.38 2.08 3.30
CA TYR A 25 -11.55 2.78 2.33
C TYR A 25 -10.05 2.53 2.58
N GLU A 26 -9.57 2.76 3.80
CA GLU A 26 -8.15 2.58 4.13
C GLU A 26 -7.68 1.14 3.96
N ARG A 27 -8.47 0.17 4.46
CA ARG A 27 -8.16 -1.27 4.30
C ARG A 27 -8.05 -1.64 2.83
N LEU A 28 -8.99 -1.19 2.00
CA LEU A 28 -9.02 -1.53 0.59
C LEU A 28 -7.87 -0.87 -0.18
N MET A 29 -7.58 0.40 0.10
CA MET A 29 -6.45 1.10 -0.53
C MET A 29 -5.10 0.45 -0.22
N LYS A 30 -4.91 -0.08 0.99
CA LYS A 30 -3.67 -0.77 1.38
C LYS A 30 -3.44 -2.11 0.67
N THR A 31 -4.46 -2.68 0.02
CA THR A 31 -4.30 -3.87 -0.83
C THR A 31 -3.61 -3.57 -2.15
N ILE A 32 -3.66 -2.32 -2.62
CA ILE A 32 -2.92 -1.89 -3.80
C ILE A 32 -1.44 -1.86 -3.44
N PRO A 33 -0.55 -2.50 -4.24
CA PRO A 33 0.89 -2.40 -4.00
C PRO A 33 1.34 -0.95 -3.91
N LEU A 34 1.96 -0.59 -2.79
CA LEU A 34 2.56 0.71 -2.60
C LEU A 34 3.71 0.86 -3.59
N PRO A 35 3.77 1.95 -4.39
CA PRO A 35 4.86 2.16 -5.34
C PRO A 35 6.23 2.04 -4.65
N PRO A 36 7.21 1.31 -5.23
CA PRO A 36 8.48 1.00 -4.56
C PRO A 36 9.18 2.24 -4.00
N TYR A 37 9.26 3.31 -4.79
CA TYR A 37 9.90 4.56 -4.36
C TYR A 37 9.19 5.21 -3.17
N HIS A 38 7.85 5.15 -3.11
CA HIS A 38 7.11 5.65 -1.96
C HIS A 38 7.34 4.78 -0.73
N ALA A 39 7.37 3.45 -0.88
CA ALA A 39 7.68 2.53 0.20
C ALA A 39 9.07 2.80 0.79
N LYS A 40 10.07 3.03 -0.07
CA LYS A 40 11.43 3.42 0.34
C LYS A 40 11.45 4.72 1.14
N VAL A 41 10.80 5.79 0.63
CA VAL A 41 10.74 7.08 1.34
C VAL A 41 10.03 6.94 2.68
N MET A 42 8.94 6.19 2.76
CA MET A 42 8.22 5.95 4.02
C MET A 42 9.07 5.17 5.03
N LYS A 43 9.82 4.14 4.57
CA LYS A 43 10.79 3.43 5.40
C LYS A 43 11.84 4.38 5.96
N GLU A 44 12.41 5.26 5.14
CA GLU A 44 13.47 6.19 5.54
C GLU A 44 12.98 7.31 6.46
N LYS A 45 11.75 7.78 6.28
CA LYS A 45 11.21 8.94 7.01
C LYS A 45 10.43 8.57 8.27
N VAL A 46 9.73 7.44 8.25
CA VAL A 46 8.82 7.02 9.32
C VAL A 46 9.32 5.77 10.01
N GLY A 47 9.93 4.85 9.25
CA GLY A 47 10.45 3.60 9.75
C GLY A 47 9.73 2.37 9.18
N VAL A 48 10.36 1.21 9.34
CA VAL A 48 9.86 -0.08 8.85
C VAL A 48 8.55 -0.46 9.53
N ASP A 49 8.40 -0.17 10.83
CA ASP A 49 7.20 -0.50 11.61
C ASP A 49 5.94 0.14 11.05
N PHE A 50 6.03 1.33 10.48
CA PHE A 50 4.89 1.99 9.84
C PHE A 50 4.36 1.19 8.63
N LEU A 51 5.27 0.60 7.86
CA LEU A 51 4.90 -0.17 6.67
C LEU A 51 4.31 -1.54 7.08
N VAL A 52 4.98 -2.23 8.00
CA VAL A 52 4.60 -3.57 8.46
C VAL A 52 3.32 -3.53 9.29
N ASN A 53 3.28 -2.71 10.35
CA ASN A 53 2.10 -2.60 11.22
C ASN A 53 0.95 -1.85 10.53
N GLY A 54 1.26 -1.01 9.54
CA GLY A 54 0.27 -0.31 8.75
C GLY A 54 -0.51 -1.21 7.80
N GLY A 55 -0.04 -2.44 7.53
CA GLY A 55 -0.68 -3.41 6.64
C GLY A 55 -0.57 -3.03 5.16
N TRP A 56 0.49 -2.32 4.76
CA TRP A 56 0.70 -1.93 3.38
C TRP A 56 1.09 -3.13 2.51
N ASN A 57 0.55 -3.21 1.30
CA ASN A 57 1.03 -4.18 0.31
C ASN A 57 2.38 -3.72 -0.25
N LEU A 58 3.45 -4.46 0.05
CA LEU A 58 4.83 -4.15 -0.34
C LEU A 58 5.36 -5.03 -1.49
N SER A 59 4.50 -5.81 -2.14
CA SER A 59 4.93 -6.83 -3.12
C SER A 59 5.76 -6.24 -4.28
N GLU A 60 5.44 -5.02 -4.72
CA GLU A 60 6.22 -4.34 -5.77
C GLU A 60 7.56 -3.84 -5.25
N ALA A 61 7.64 -3.37 -4.00
CA ALA A 61 8.89 -2.96 -3.38
C ALA A 61 9.83 -4.16 -3.14
N GLU A 62 9.28 -5.31 -2.74
CA GLU A 62 10.04 -6.55 -2.62
C GLU A 62 10.57 -7.06 -3.96
N ALA A 63 9.80 -6.91 -5.03
CA ALA A 63 10.24 -7.26 -6.38
C ALA A 63 11.38 -6.34 -6.87
N GLU A 64 11.32 -5.05 -6.55
CA GLU A 64 12.31 -4.04 -6.98
C GLU A 64 13.59 -4.08 -6.13
N PHE A 65 13.47 -4.19 -4.80
CA PHE A 65 14.60 -4.05 -3.86
C PHE A 65 15.06 -5.37 -3.23
N GLY A 66 14.33 -6.46 -3.46
CA GLY A 66 14.59 -7.79 -2.91
C GLY A 66 13.96 -8.01 -1.53
N LEU A 67 13.72 -9.28 -1.16
CA LEU A 67 12.96 -9.68 0.05
C LEU A 67 13.51 -9.13 1.37
N ASN A 68 14.81 -8.84 1.46
CA ASN A 68 15.45 -8.36 2.69
C ASN A 68 15.49 -6.83 2.80
N TRP A 69 14.90 -6.09 1.86
CA TRP A 69 15.00 -4.63 1.81
C TRP A 69 14.43 -3.92 3.06
N LEU A 70 13.52 -4.56 3.79
CA LEU A 70 13.00 -4.00 5.05
C LEU A 70 14.02 -4.07 6.19
N HIS A 71 15.02 -4.94 6.11
CA HIS A 71 16.02 -5.16 7.17
C HIS A 71 17.41 -4.59 6.84
N SER A 72 17.60 -4.08 5.61
CA SER A 72 18.85 -3.45 5.14
C SER A 72 18.96 -1.98 5.51
#